data_AF-C6C163-F1
#
_entry.id   AF-C6C163-F1
#
_cell.length_a   1.000
_cell.length_b   1.000
_cell.length_c   1.000
_cell.angle_alpha   90.00
_cell.angle_beta   90.00
_cell.angle_gamma   90.00
#
_symmetry.space_group_name_H-M   'P 1'
#
loop_
_entity.id
_entity.type
_entity.pdbx_description
1 polymer ?
#
loop_
_entity_poly.entity_id
_entity_poly.type
_entity_poly.pdbx_seq_one_letter_code
_entity_poly.pdbx_strand_id
1 'polypeptide(L)'
;MAKTEILLETGTNELEILEFYIDLPASDDGPEERCHFGVNVAKVMQVIESPDLEHPESAEHPCFMGTIPLRNHILPVLDLAVWLGMERKKQKYDIVIVTEFSQTVSGFQVSGVTEIHRVGWQQVLSPDKFMSSFDESCIVGIVEREDRFIQLLDLESILADLDPTLGGDFDAPSAVATEAYNALVCDDSPTIRAMLEKSLEKANFRHTIVHNGEEARNTLLNIKEVAKQENRPIKDYVEIVVSDIEMPLMDGFSLTKWIRDDQDLKDLPIILYSSIITKELRHKGDSVGADEQISKPDLHLLPEKAIKLIESRKPH
;
A
#
# COMPACT_ATOMS: atom_id res chain seq x y z
N MET A 1 11.72 39.83 -9.82
CA MET A 1 10.87 38.66 -10.08
C MET A 1 11.79 37.46 -10.18
N ALA A 2 12.02 36.79 -9.06
CA ALA A 2 12.84 35.58 -9.02
C ALA A 2 11.87 34.41 -8.82
N LYS A 3 11.82 33.52 -9.81
CA LYS A 3 11.22 32.20 -9.70
C LYS A 3 12.08 31.40 -8.73
N THR A 4 11.54 31.06 -7.57
CA THR A 4 12.15 30.06 -6.69
C THR A 4 11.67 28.70 -7.20
N GLU A 5 12.46 28.11 -8.09
CA GLU A 5 12.41 26.67 -8.31
C GLU A 5 12.83 26.01 -6.99
N ILE A 6 11.87 25.38 -6.32
CA ILE A 6 12.14 24.51 -5.18
C ILE A 6 12.77 23.25 -5.76
N LEU A 7 14.10 23.26 -5.83
CA LEU A 7 14.92 22.07 -5.97
C LEU A 7 14.63 21.17 -4.77
N LEU A 8 13.89 20.09 -5.00
CA LEU A 8 13.85 18.93 -4.12
C LEU A 8 15.23 18.25 -4.19
N GLU A 9 16.15 18.70 -3.32
CA GLU A 9 17.39 17.98 -3.08
C GLU A 9 17.07 16.61 -2.48
N THR A 10 17.23 15.58 -3.29
CA THR A 10 17.26 14.18 -2.89
C THR A 10 18.34 13.98 -1.82
N GLY A 11 17.97 13.71 -0.57
CA GLY A 11 18.98 13.34 0.44
C GLY A 11 18.56 13.15 1.89
N THR A 12 17.44 13.69 2.37
CA THR A 12 17.07 13.52 3.78
C THR A 12 16.13 12.33 3.95
N ASN A 13 16.45 11.42 4.87
CA ASN A 13 15.62 10.26 5.24
C ASN A 13 14.45 10.73 6.13
N GLU A 14 13.68 11.69 5.64
CA GLU A 14 12.64 12.42 6.36
C GLU A 14 11.31 12.27 5.61
N LEU A 15 10.25 11.99 6.36
CA LEU A 15 8.87 11.94 5.91
C LEU A 15 8.20 13.28 6.24
N GLU A 16 7.52 13.87 5.26
CA GLU A 16 6.64 15.01 5.48
C GLU A 16 5.22 14.51 5.74
N ILE A 17 4.69 14.80 6.92
CA ILE A 17 3.37 14.34 7.38
C ILE A 17 2.49 15.55 7.61
N LEU A 18 1.32 15.59 6.99
CA LEU A 18 0.26 16.52 7.34
C LEU A 18 -0.47 15.98 8.58
N GLU A 19 -0.33 16.69 9.70
CA GLU A 19 -1.10 16.38 10.90
C GLU A 19 -2.53 16.93 10.76
N PHE A 20 -3.50 16.08 11.08
CA PHE A 20 -4.90 16.43 11.18
C PHE A 20 -5.50 15.82 12.44
N TYR A 21 -6.68 16.30 12.82
CA TYR A 21 -7.34 15.85 14.03
C TYR A 21 -8.83 15.58 13.83
N ILE A 22 -9.34 14.71 14.68
CA ILE A 22 -10.77 14.41 14.82
C ILE A 22 -11.15 14.71 16.26
N ASP A 23 -12.12 15.62 16.43
CA ASP A 23 -12.69 15.96 17.73
C ASP A 23 -13.84 14.98 18.05
N LEU A 24 -13.66 14.21 19.13
CA LEU A 24 -14.69 13.31 19.64
C LEU A 24 -15.73 14.11 20.47
N PRO A 25 -17.00 13.68 20.51
CA PRO A 25 -17.98 14.27 21.41
C PRO A 25 -17.52 14.09 22.86
N ALA A 26 -17.68 15.12 23.68
CA ALA A 26 -17.45 15.01 25.12
C ALA A 26 -18.38 13.94 25.69
N SER A 27 -17.82 12.94 26.35
CA SER A 27 -18.60 12.05 27.24
C SER A 27 -19.04 12.87 28.46
N ASP A 28 -20.21 12.54 29.03
CA ASP A 28 -20.98 13.35 30.01
C ASP A 28 -20.20 13.92 31.23
N ASP A 29 -18.93 13.57 31.46
CA ASP A 29 -18.07 14.10 32.54
C ASP A 29 -16.57 14.25 32.18
N GLY A 30 -16.19 14.24 30.89
CA GLY A 30 -14.79 14.28 30.43
C GLY A 30 -14.39 15.55 29.65
N PRO A 31 -13.08 15.89 29.57
CA PRO A 31 -12.59 16.93 28.65
C PRO A 31 -12.85 16.53 27.19
N GLU A 32 -12.94 17.50 26.28
CA GLU A 32 -13.00 17.22 24.83
C GLU A 32 -11.77 16.42 24.42
N GLU A 33 -11.98 15.20 23.90
CA GLU A 33 -10.90 14.31 23.50
C GLU A 33 -10.61 14.51 22.01
N ARG A 34 -9.34 14.78 21.70
CA ARG A 34 -8.87 15.03 20.34
C ARG A 34 -7.89 13.94 19.93
N CYS A 35 -8.23 13.23 18.85
CA CYS A 35 -7.34 12.24 18.27
C CYS A 35 -6.53 12.88 17.13
N HIS A 36 -5.22 12.62 17.12
CA HIS A 36 -4.28 13.17 16.15
C HIS A 36 -3.82 12.08 15.16
N PHE A 37 -3.90 12.42 13.89
CA PHE A 37 -3.57 11.53 12.78
C PHE A 37 -2.63 12.23 11.80
N GLY A 38 -1.95 11.43 11.00
CA GLY A 38 -0.99 11.91 10.01
C GLY A 38 -1.17 11.23 8.67
N VAL A 39 -1.07 11.99 7.59
CA VAL A 39 -0.98 11.47 6.22
C VAL A 39 0.27 12.02 5.54
N ASN A 40 0.91 11.23 4.69
CA ASN A 40 2.05 11.68 3.90
C ASN A 40 1.64 12.83 2.95
N VAL A 41 2.34 13.96 3.05
CA VAL A 41 2.06 15.19 2.26
C VAL A 41 2.19 14.95 0.76
N ALA A 42 3.06 14.03 0.33
CA ALA A 42 3.26 13.73 -1.09
C ALA A 42 1.97 13.25 -1.80
N LYS A 43 1.01 12.76 -1.02
CA LYS A 43 -0.29 12.27 -1.47
C LYS A 43 -1.41 13.32 -1.37
N VAL A 44 -1.14 14.44 -0.70
CA VAL A 44 -2.13 15.51 -0.46
C VAL A 44 -2.04 16.53 -1.59
N MET A 45 -3.15 16.70 -2.30
CA MET A 45 -3.28 17.69 -3.37
C MET A 45 -3.59 19.08 -2.81
N GLN A 46 -4.55 19.16 -1.89
CA GLN A 46 -4.98 20.41 -1.27
C GLN A 46 -5.91 20.12 -0.09
N VAL A 47 -6.15 21.15 0.72
CA VAL A 47 -7.11 21.12 1.82
C VAL A 47 -8.19 22.15 1.52
N ILE A 48 -9.46 21.75 1.59
CA ILE A 48 -10.63 22.59 1.31
C ILE A 48 -11.62 22.56 2.47
N GLU A 49 -12.46 23.58 2.58
CA GLU A 49 -13.59 23.58 3.51
C GLU A 49 -14.72 22.68 2.97
N SER A 50 -15.34 21.88 3.85
CA SER A 50 -16.46 21.02 3.48
C SER A 50 -17.71 21.86 3.18
N PRO A 51 -18.40 21.67 2.05
CA PRO A 51 -19.60 22.40 1.67
C PRO A 51 -20.86 21.89 2.39
N ASP A 52 -20.75 21.51 3.67
CA ASP A 52 -21.81 20.93 4.50
C ASP A 52 -22.49 19.72 3.83
N LEU A 53 -21.69 18.68 3.58
CA LEU A 53 -22.16 17.44 2.97
C LEU A 53 -23.02 16.63 3.94
N GLU A 54 -24.10 16.06 3.42
CA GLU A 54 -24.95 15.11 4.13
C GLU A 54 -24.80 13.70 3.55
N HIS A 55 -24.82 12.70 4.42
CA HIS A 55 -24.79 11.31 4.02
C HIS A 55 -25.99 10.99 3.09
N PRO A 56 -25.75 10.52 1.85
CA PRO A 56 -26.84 10.15 0.95
C PRO A 56 -27.56 8.90 1.46
N GLU A 57 -28.89 8.89 1.53
CA GLU A 57 -29.67 7.69 1.91
C GLU A 57 -29.41 6.49 0.98
N SER A 58 -28.91 6.73 -0.23
CA SER A 58 -28.59 5.70 -1.22
C SER A 58 -27.15 5.19 -1.16
N ALA A 59 -26.33 5.66 -0.23
CA ALA A 59 -24.93 5.28 -0.12
C ALA A 59 -24.77 3.87 0.47
N GLU A 60 -23.93 3.04 -0.13
CA GLU A 60 -23.70 1.67 0.33
C GLU A 60 -22.93 1.61 1.66
N HIS A 61 -22.07 2.61 1.93
CA HIS A 61 -21.27 2.68 3.13
C HIS A 61 -21.54 3.96 3.96
N PRO A 62 -21.70 3.86 5.30
CA PRO A 62 -22.04 4.99 6.18
C PRO A 62 -20.99 6.11 6.21
N CYS A 63 -19.75 5.83 5.82
CA CYS A 63 -18.71 6.85 5.74
C CYS A 63 -18.80 7.70 4.46
N PHE A 64 -19.56 7.31 3.44
CA PHE A 64 -19.64 8.08 2.21
C PHE A 64 -20.55 9.30 2.40
N MET A 65 -19.99 10.50 2.25
CA MET A 65 -20.69 11.77 2.47
C MET A 65 -21.23 12.39 1.18
N GLY A 66 -20.90 11.82 0.02
CA GLY A 66 -21.35 12.32 -1.29
C GLY A 66 -20.19 12.73 -2.19
N THR A 67 -20.49 13.58 -3.17
CA THR A 67 -19.49 14.08 -4.12
C THR A 67 -19.47 15.59 -4.20
N ILE A 68 -18.29 16.18 -4.36
CA ILE A 68 -18.08 17.61 -4.54
C ILE A 68 -17.53 17.86 -5.96
N PRO A 69 -18.07 18.85 -6.71
CA PRO A 69 -17.44 19.27 -7.96
C PRO A 69 -16.12 20.01 -7.66
N LEU A 70 -15.00 19.43 -8.06
CA LEU A 70 -13.68 20.04 -7.92
C LEU A 70 -13.02 20.24 -9.29
N ARG A 71 -13.10 21.47 -9.80
CA ARG A 71 -12.64 21.85 -11.16
C ARG A 71 -13.31 20.96 -12.23
N ASN A 72 -12.57 20.01 -12.80
CA ASN A 72 -13.04 19.09 -13.84
C ASN A 72 -13.28 17.66 -13.32
N HIS A 73 -13.14 17.44 -12.01
CA HIS A 73 -13.34 16.14 -11.37
C HIS A 73 -14.53 16.17 -10.41
N ILE A 74 -15.18 15.02 -10.26
CA ILE A 74 -16.18 14.78 -9.22
C ILE A 74 -15.42 14.10 -8.09
N LEU A 75 -15.28 14.80 -6.97
CA LEU A 75 -14.52 14.36 -5.81
C LEU A 75 -15.43 13.57 -4.87
N PRO A 76 -15.30 12.24 -4.73
CA PRO A 76 -15.97 11.52 -3.65
C PRO A 76 -15.41 11.95 -2.31
N VAL A 77 -16.28 12.17 -1.32
CA VAL A 77 -15.88 12.56 0.04
C VAL A 77 -16.29 11.50 1.05
N LEU A 78 -15.33 11.11 1.87
CA LEU A 78 -15.44 10.07 2.88
C LEU A 78 -15.20 10.65 4.26
N ASP A 79 -16.04 10.28 5.22
CA ASP A 79 -15.89 10.61 6.62
C ASP A 79 -14.89 9.67 7.30
N LEU A 80 -13.69 10.19 7.61
CA LEU A 80 -12.66 9.37 8.28
C LEU A 80 -13.05 8.97 9.69
N ALA A 81 -13.84 9.77 10.41
CA ALA A 81 -14.23 9.41 11.75
C ALA A 81 -15.15 8.19 11.74
N VAL A 82 -16.14 8.19 10.84
CA VAL A 82 -17.05 7.05 10.67
C VAL A 82 -16.28 5.80 10.25
N TRP A 83 -15.28 5.93 9.37
CA TRP A 83 -14.43 4.79 8.99
C TRP A 83 -13.66 4.26 10.20
N LEU A 84 -13.04 5.14 10.99
CA LEU A 84 -12.25 4.77 12.17
C LEU A 84 -13.10 4.25 13.35
N GLY A 85 -14.42 4.09 13.17
CA GLY A 85 -15.35 3.68 14.22
C GLY A 85 -15.56 4.75 15.30
N MET A 86 -15.28 6.02 14.98
CA MET A 86 -15.34 7.16 15.89
C MET A 86 -16.58 8.01 15.61
N GLU A 87 -17.21 8.49 16.68
CA GLU A 87 -18.20 9.55 16.55
C GLU A 87 -17.49 10.90 16.46
N ARG A 88 -17.75 11.67 15.40
CA ARG A 88 -17.23 13.04 15.26
C ARG A 88 -18.26 14.06 15.70
N LYS A 89 -17.81 15.07 16.45
CA LYS A 89 -18.60 16.29 16.66
C LYS A 89 -18.66 17.09 15.35
N LYS A 90 -19.83 17.14 14.70
CA LYS A 90 -20.02 17.97 13.50
C LYS A 90 -19.75 19.44 13.81
N GLN A 91 -18.83 20.06 13.07
CA GLN A 91 -18.55 21.49 13.16
C GLN A 91 -19.00 22.21 11.90
N LYS A 92 -19.22 23.53 12.01
CA LYS A 92 -19.68 24.36 10.89
C LYS A 92 -18.64 24.52 9.78
N TYR A 93 -17.37 24.21 10.07
CA TYR A 93 -16.23 24.37 9.17
C TYR A 93 -15.37 23.11 9.16
N ASP A 94 -16.00 21.96 8.95
CA ASP A 94 -15.26 20.71 8.73
C ASP A 94 -14.34 20.86 7.52
N ILE A 95 -13.21 20.16 7.55
CA ILE A 95 -12.18 20.24 6.52
C ILE A 95 -12.18 18.95 5.70
N VAL A 96 -11.98 19.09 4.39
CA VAL A 96 -11.74 17.96 3.48
C VAL A 96 -10.31 18.00 2.98
N ILE A 97 -9.56 16.94 3.29
CA ILE A 97 -8.22 16.69 2.76
C ILE A 97 -8.41 15.99 1.40
N VAL A 98 -8.00 16.66 0.32
CA VAL A 98 -8.05 16.12 -1.04
C VAL A 98 -6.74 15.42 -1.31
N THR A 99 -6.79 14.14 -1.66
CA THR A 99 -5.64 13.31 -1.93
C THR A 99 -5.70 12.68 -3.31
N GLU A 100 -4.55 12.35 -3.89
CA GLU A 100 -4.43 11.64 -5.15
C GLU A 100 -3.59 10.38 -4.96
N PHE A 101 -4.17 9.24 -5.35
CA PHE A 101 -3.50 7.94 -5.34
C PHE A 101 -3.84 7.19 -6.62
N SER A 102 -2.84 6.66 -7.33
CA SER A 102 -3.07 5.83 -8.53
C SER A 102 -4.05 6.47 -9.54
N GLN A 103 -3.94 7.80 -9.75
CA GLN A 103 -4.81 8.62 -10.61
C GLN A 103 -6.27 8.77 -10.15
N THR A 104 -6.61 8.28 -8.96
CA THR A 104 -7.90 8.50 -8.30
C THR A 104 -7.77 9.65 -7.31
N VAL A 105 -8.67 10.62 -7.40
CA VAL A 105 -8.72 11.77 -6.48
C VAL A 105 -9.89 11.58 -5.54
N SER A 106 -9.61 11.55 -4.23
CA SER A 106 -10.62 11.34 -3.18
C SER A 106 -10.48 12.40 -2.09
N GLY A 107 -11.58 12.69 -1.41
CA GLY A 107 -11.66 13.64 -0.31
C GLY A 107 -11.91 12.92 1.01
N PHE A 108 -11.18 13.32 2.06
CA PHE A 108 -11.35 12.79 3.39
C PHE A 108 -11.77 13.91 4.34
N GLN A 109 -12.97 13.80 4.91
CA GLN A 109 -13.52 14.76 5.85
C GLN A 109 -12.98 14.50 7.26
N VAL A 110 -12.46 15.57 7.87
CA VAL A 110 -11.82 15.61 9.19
C VAL A 110 -12.29 16.86 9.95
N SER A 111 -12.08 16.90 11.27
CA SER A 111 -12.42 18.09 12.07
C SER A 111 -11.50 19.27 11.77
N GLY A 112 -10.22 19.02 11.51
CA GLY A 112 -9.30 20.05 11.08
C GLY A 112 -7.90 19.55 10.78
N VAL A 113 -7.08 20.42 10.19
CA VAL A 113 -5.66 20.19 9.93
C VAL A 113 -4.82 21.11 10.80
N THR A 114 -3.64 20.66 11.22
CA THR A 114 -2.77 21.39 12.14
C THR A 114 -1.59 21.99 11.38
N GLU A 115 -0.55 21.21 11.13
CA GLU A 115 0.67 21.64 10.46
C GLU A 115 1.35 20.46 9.76
N ILE A 116 2.37 20.76 8.96
CA ILE A 116 3.20 19.75 8.31
C ILE A 116 4.44 19.51 9.16
N HIS A 117 4.63 18.25 9.54
CA HIS A 117 5.79 17.80 10.30
C HIS A 117 6.82 17.16 9.40
N ARG A 118 8.09 17.47 9.64
CA ARG A 118 9.22 16.72 9.09
C ARG A 118 9.73 15.75 10.15
N VAL A 119 9.57 14.47 9.88
CA VAL A 119 9.86 13.39 10.83
C VAL A 119 10.88 12.47 10.22
N GLY A 120 11.98 12.21 10.92
CA GLY A 120 12.93 11.18 10.50
C GLY A 120 12.31 9.79 10.71
N TRP A 121 12.49 8.88 9.77
CA TRP A 121 11.89 7.53 9.84
C TRP A 121 12.21 6.76 11.13
N GLN A 122 13.35 7.04 11.76
CA GLN A 122 13.76 6.44 13.04
C GLN A 122 12.83 6.78 14.22
N GLN A 123 12.02 7.84 14.09
CA GLN A 123 11.07 8.30 15.10
C GLN A 123 9.68 7.69 14.91
N VAL A 124 9.45 6.96 13.81
CA VAL A 124 8.19 6.26 13.56
C VAL A 124 8.23 4.93 14.28
N LEU A 125 7.32 4.75 15.24
CA LEU A 125 7.16 3.52 16.00
C LEU A 125 6.20 2.58 15.26
N SER A 126 6.48 1.28 15.28
CA SER A 126 5.54 0.27 14.76
C SER A 126 4.28 0.23 15.65
N PRO A 127 3.07 0.12 15.04
CA PRO A 127 1.79 0.06 15.76
C PRO A 127 1.70 -1.12 16.75
N ASP A 128 2.35 -2.24 16.43
CA ASP A 128 2.29 -3.52 17.19
C ASP A 128 2.67 -3.39 18.66
N LYS A 129 3.41 -2.34 19.01
CA LYS A 129 3.93 -2.14 20.36
C LYS A 129 3.00 -1.35 21.29
N PHE A 130 1.95 -0.72 20.76
CA PHE A 130 1.24 0.33 21.51
C PHE A 130 -0.29 0.24 21.51
N MET A 131 -0.95 -0.52 20.63
CA MET A 131 -2.41 -0.42 20.48
C MET A 131 -3.14 -1.76 20.56
N SER A 132 -4.31 -1.73 21.18
CA SER A 132 -5.20 -2.88 21.40
C SER A 132 -6.67 -2.53 21.13
N SER A 133 -6.97 -1.53 20.30
CA SER A 133 -8.32 -0.93 20.24
C SER A 133 -8.81 -0.39 18.88
N PHE A 134 -8.00 -0.42 17.81
CA PHE A 134 -8.43 0.01 16.46
C PHE A 134 -8.14 -1.09 15.44
N ASP A 135 -8.89 -1.09 14.33
CA ASP A 135 -8.66 -2.03 13.22
C ASP A 135 -7.22 -1.83 12.67
N GLU A 136 -6.40 -2.85 12.88
CA GLU A 136 -4.94 -2.86 12.69
C GLU A 136 -4.50 -2.66 11.23
N SER A 137 -5.43 -2.63 10.26
CA SER A 137 -5.11 -2.65 8.82
C SER A 137 -4.70 -1.29 8.22
N CYS A 138 -5.06 -0.16 8.84
CA CYS A 138 -4.87 1.17 8.24
C CYS A 138 -3.80 2.04 8.92
N ILE A 139 -3.26 1.63 10.08
CA ILE A 139 -2.25 2.41 10.80
C ILE A 139 -0.86 1.90 10.42
N VAL A 140 -0.07 2.75 9.76
CA VAL A 140 1.29 2.42 9.29
C VAL A 140 2.32 2.60 10.39
N GLY A 141 2.07 3.51 11.33
CA GLY A 141 2.99 3.79 12.42
C GLY A 141 2.53 4.92 13.32
N ILE A 142 3.27 5.15 14.39
CA ILE A 142 2.96 6.18 15.39
C ILE A 142 4.16 7.09 15.54
N VAL A 143 3.91 8.40 15.55
CA VAL A 143 4.93 9.42 15.82
C VAL A 143 4.60 10.10 17.14
N GLU A 144 5.52 10.03 18.10
CA GLU A 144 5.39 10.72 19.39
C GLU A 144 5.96 12.15 19.28
N ARG A 145 5.16 13.15 19.64
CA ARG A 145 5.56 14.57 19.63
C ARG A 145 4.93 15.32 20.79
N GLU A 146 5.76 16.03 21.55
CA GLU A 146 5.34 17.05 22.55
C GLU A 146 4.14 16.61 23.42
N ASP A 147 4.16 15.37 23.92
CA ASP A 147 3.13 14.77 24.78
C ASP A 147 1.84 14.30 24.08
N ARG A 148 1.85 14.15 22.75
CA ARG A 148 0.78 13.51 21.96
C ARG A 148 1.31 12.50 20.94
N PHE A 149 0.44 11.55 20.60
CA PHE A 149 0.70 10.53 19.57
C PHE A 149 -0.02 10.89 18.27
N ILE A 150 0.72 10.95 17.18
CA ILE A 150 0.19 11.14 15.83
C ILE A 150 0.19 9.77 15.15
N GLN A 151 -0.99 9.26 14.84
CA GLN A 151 -1.17 7.97 14.16
C GLN A 151 -1.10 8.15 12.65
N LEU A 152 -0.13 7.54 12.00
CA LEU A 152 0.03 7.61 10.54
C LEU A 152 -0.95 6.68 9.87
N LEU A 153 -1.88 7.25 9.11
CA LEU A 153 -2.90 6.49 8.38
C LEU A 153 -2.46 6.21 6.94
N ASP A 154 -2.73 4.99 6.50
CA ASP A 154 -2.77 4.62 5.10
C ASP A 154 -4.19 4.83 4.55
N LEU A 155 -4.39 6.00 3.96
CA LEU A 155 -5.66 6.35 3.33
C LEU A 155 -5.95 5.48 2.09
N GLU A 156 -4.96 4.79 1.53
CA GLU A 156 -5.15 3.92 0.38
C GLU A 156 -5.82 2.60 0.77
N SER A 157 -5.40 1.99 1.88
CA SER A 157 -6.06 0.82 2.46
C SER A 157 -7.52 1.12 2.80
N ILE A 158 -7.79 2.32 3.35
CA ILE A 158 -9.14 2.80 3.64
C ILE A 158 -10.00 2.85 2.36
N LEU A 159 -9.46 3.36 1.25
CA LEU A 159 -10.19 3.42 -0.02
C LEU A 159 -10.41 2.04 -0.63
N ALA A 160 -9.41 1.17 -0.56
CA ALA A 160 -9.48 -0.19 -1.09
C ALA A 160 -10.55 -1.04 -0.39
N ASP A 161 -10.75 -0.84 0.91
CA ASP A 161 -11.77 -1.54 1.70
C ASP A 161 -13.20 -1.01 1.44
N LEU A 162 -13.35 0.29 1.21
CA LEU A 162 -14.66 0.96 1.14
C LEU A 162 -15.42 0.73 -0.16
N ASP A 163 -14.69 0.71 -1.26
CA ASP A 163 -15.27 0.39 -2.55
C ASP A 163 -14.17 -0.23 -3.42
N PRO A 164 -14.24 -1.55 -3.65
CA PRO A 164 -13.33 -2.28 -4.55
C PRO A 164 -13.31 -1.72 -5.98
N THR A 165 -14.24 -0.82 -6.34
CA THR A 165 -14.41 -0.19 -7.65
C THR A 165 -14.08 1.31 -7.70
N LEU A 166 -14.16 2.08 -6.59
CA LEU A 166 -13.77 3.52 -6.54
C LEU A 166 -12.25 3.72 -6.46
N GLY A 167 -11.52 2.71 -6.01
CA GLY A 167 -10.13 2.60 -6.39
C GLY A 167 -10.09 2.24 -7.88
N GLY A 168 -9.94 3.27 -8.72
CA GLY A 168 -10.23 3.17 -10.15
C GLY A 168 -9.67 1.90 -10.77
N ASP A 169 -10.52 1.12 -11.44
CA ASP A 169 -10.12 -0.09 -12.16
C ASP A 169 -9.14 -1.01 -11.38
N PHE A 170 -9.24 -1.14 -10.04
CA PHE A 170 -8.55 -2.25 -9.35
C PHE A 170 -9.03 -3.62 -9.85
N ASP A 171 -10.15 -3.64 -10.57
CA ASP A 171 -10.72 -4.84 -11.16
C ASP A 171 -10.15 -5.16 -12.56
N ALA A 172 -9.45 -4.23 -13.24
CA ALA A 172 -8.80 -4.46 -14.53
C ALA A 172 -7.26 -4.50 -14.34
N PRO A 173 -6.59 -5.60 -14.69
CA PRO A 173 -5.13 -5.66 -14.56
C PRO A 173 -4.49 -4.61 -15.49
N SER A 174 -3.46 -3.91 -14.99
CA SER A 174 -2.69 -2.91 -15.76
C SER A 174 -2.19 -3.44 -17.12
N ALA A 175 -1.99 -4.76 -17.21
CA ALA A 175 -1.79 -5.48 -18.44
C ALA A 175 -2.32 -6.92 -18.31
N VAL A 176 -2.85 -7.46 -19.40
CA VAL A 176 -3.21 -8.89 -19.52
C VAL A 176 -2.16 -9.58 -20.38
N ALA A 177 -1.58 -10.67 -19.89
CA ALA A 177 -0.61 -11.45 -20.65
C ALA A 177 -1.28 -12.13 -21.86
N THR A 178 -0.62 -12.08 -23.02
CA THR A 178 -1.11 -12.74 -24.24
C THR A 178 -1.15 -14.26 -24.13
N GLU A 179 -0.30 -14.83 -23.29
CA GLU A 179 -0.26 -16.25 -22.95
C GLU A 179 -0.21 -16.42 -21.43
N ALA A 180 -0.54 -17.63 -20.94
CA ALA A 180 -0.63 -17.86 -19.51
C ALA A 180 0.75 -18.08 -18.88
N TYR A 181 1.11 -17.25 -17.89
CA TYR A 181 2.39 -17.34 -17.17
C TYR A 181 2.24 -17.97 -15.78
N ASN A 182 3.28 -18.62 -15.27
CA ASN A 182 3.27 -19.24 -13.93
C ASN A 182 4.02 -18.37 -12.91
N ALA A 183 3.32 -17.85 -11.90
CA ALA A 183 3.89 -17.09 -10.79
C ALA A 183 3.95 -17.92 -9.50
N LEU A 184 5.06 -17.81 -8.76
CA LEU A 184 5.12 -18.22 -7.36
C LEU A 184 4.98 -16.98 -6.49
N VAL A 185 3.97 -16.94 -5.63
CA VAL A 185 3.68 -15.81 -4.76
C VAL A 185 3.83 -16.23 -3.30
N CYS A 186 4.54 -15.42 -2.53
CA CYS A 186 4.84 -15.68 -1.14
C CYS A 186 4.50 -14.45 -0.28
N ASP A 187 3.51 -14.57 0.60
CA ASP A 187 3.07 -13.50 1.51
C ASP A 187 2.41 -14.13 2.74
N ASP A 188 2.73 -13.65 3.95
CA ASP A 188 2.20 -14.21 5.20
C ASP A 188 0.80 -13.67 5.55
N SER A 189 0.38 -12.55 4.96
CA SER A 189 -0.95 -11.97 5.12
C SER A 189 -2.02 -12.67 4.26
N PRO A 190 -3.07 -13.27 4.88
CA PRO A 190 -4.17 -13.89 4.13
C PRO A 190 -4.90 -12.94 3.18
N THR A 191 -5.09 -11.69 3.59
CA THR A 191 -5.78 -10.68 2.79
C THR A 191 -4.99 -10.32 1.54
N ILE A 192 -3.68 -10.08 1.69
CA ILE A 192 -2.81 -9.75 0.56
C ILE A 192 -2.70 -10.90 -0.42
N ARG A 193 -2.62 -12.16 0.07
CA ARG A 193 -2.63 -13.34 -0.81
C ARG A 193 -3.89 -13.41 -1.67
N ALA A 194 -5.07 -13.17 -1.09
CA ALA A 194 -6.34 -13.18 -1.83
C ALA A 194 -6.38 -12.07 -2.90
N MET A 195 -5.84 -10.89 -2.58
CA MET A 195 -5.74 -9.78 -3.53
C MET A 195 -4.76 -10.10 -4.68
N LEU A 196 -3.58 -10.67 -4.36
CA LEU A 196 -2.56 -11.08 -5.34
C LEU A 196 -3.10 -12.16 -6.29
N GLU A 197 -3.78 -13.17 -5.74
CA GLU A 197 -4.46 -14.22 -6.51
C GLU A 197 -5.45 -13.61 -7.51
N LYS A 198 -6.40 -12.80 -7.04
CA LYS A 198 -7.41 -12.17 -7.91
C LYS A 198 -6.78 -11.29 -9.00
N SER A 199 -5.73 -10.54 -8.66
CA SER A 199 -5.02 -9.66 -9.61
C SER A 199 -4.30 -10.45 -10.70
N LEU A 200 -3.56 -11.49 -10.31
CA LEU A 200 -2.80 -12.36 -11.22
C LEU A 200 -3.71 -13.19 -12.13
N GLU A 201 -4.79 -13.77 -11.60
CA GLU A 201 -5.75 -14.55 -12.41
C GLU A 201 -6.32 -13.72 -13.56
N LYS A 202 -6.72 -12.48 -13.28
CA LYS A 202 -7.25 -11.57 -14.30
C LYS A 202 -6.21 -11.17 -15.33
N ALA A 203 -4.95 -11.08 -14.91
CA ALA A 203 -3.83 -10.81 -15.78
C ALA A 203 -3.39 -12.02 -16.63
N ASN A 204 -4.15 -13.13 -16.60
CA ASN A 204 -3.87 -14.39 -17.27
C ASN A 204 -2.63 -15.11 -16.70
N PHE A 205 -2.40 -15.03 -15.39
CA PHE A 205 -1.38 -15.83 -14.71
C PHE A 205 -2.03 -17.06 -14.04
N ARG A 206 -1.29 -18.16 -14.05
CA ARG A 206 -1.42 -19.24 -13.08
C ARG A 206 -0.53 -18.92 -11.90
N HIS A 207 -0.96 -19.23 -10.70
CA HIS A 207 -0.25 -18.87 -9.49
C HIS A 207 -0.15 -20.05 -8.53
N THR A 208 0.99 -20.15 -7.85
CA THR A 208 1.19 -20.99 -6.67
C THR A 208 1.40 -20.06 -5.49
N ILE A 209 0.57 -20.20 -4.46
CA ILE A 209 0.62 -19.34 -3.28
C ILE A 209 1.22 -20.11 -2.10
N VAL A 210 2.15 -19.48 -1.39
CA VAL A 210 2.77 -20.00 -0.17
C VAL A 210 2.84 -18.92 0.93
N HIS A 211 3.12 -19.31 2.17
CA HIS A 211 2.92 -18.44 3.33
C HIS A 211 4.19 -17.82 3.92
N ASN A 212 5.37 -18.24 3.47
CA ASN A 212 6.66 -17.72 3.95
C ASN A 212 7.80 -18.15 3.02
N GLY A 213 8.97 -17.51 3.17
CA GLY A 213 10.10 -17.74 2.26
C GLY A 213 10.63 -19.19 2.28
N GLU A 214 10.48 -19.91 3.39
CA GLU A 214 10.93 -21.30 3.48
C GLU A 214 10.00 -22.24 2.68
N GLU A 215 8.69 -22.01 2.70
CA GLU A 215 7.74 -22.71 1.82
C GLU A 215 7.98 -22.37 0.34
N ALA A 216 8.29 -21.11 0.01
CA ALA A 216 8.65 -20.72 -1.34
C ALA A 216 9.91 -21.44 -1.82
N ARG A 217 10.94 -21.50 -0.96
CA ARG A 217 12.18 -22.24 -1.22
C ARG A 217 11.92 -23.73 -1.45
N ASN A 218 11.13 -24.36 -0.60
CA ASN A 218 10.79 -25.78 -0.74
C ASN A 218 10.00 -26.05 -2.02
N THR A 219 9.09 -25.16 -2.38
CA THR A 219 8.35 -25.21 -3.65
C THR A 219 9.29 -25.12 -4.85
N LEU A 220 10.23 -24.17 -4.85
CA LEU A 220 11.24 -24.04 -5.91
C LEU A 220 12.14 -25.26 -6.02
N LEU A 221 12.58 -25.85 -4.90
CA LEU A 221 13.35 -27.10 -4.90
C LEU A 221 12.57 -28.27 -5.51
N ASN A 222 11.27 -28.39 -5.20
CA ASN A 222 10.41 -29.41 -5.79
C ASN A 222 10.25 -29.20 -7.30
N ILE A 223 10.03 -27.95 -7.73
CA ILE A 223 9.96 -27.58 -9.15
C ILE A 223 11.25 -27.95 -9.88
N LYS A 224 12.41 -27.67 -9.29
CA LYS A 224 13.72 -28.05 -9.86
C LYS A 224 13.83 -29.55 -10.11
N GLU A 225 13.42 -30.35 -9.12
CA GLU A 225 13.49 -31.81 -9.23
C GLU A 225 12.55 -32.33 -10.32
N VAL A 226 11.31 -31.82 -10.39
CA VAL A 226 10.35 -32.17 -11.45
C VAL A 226 10.88 -31.76 -12.83
N ALA A 227 11.36 -30.53 -12.98
CA ALA A 227 11.91 -30.02 -14.24
C ALA A 227 13.08 -30.89 -14.75
N LYS A 228 13.95 -31.33 -13.82
CA LYS A 228 15.06 -32.24 -14.13
C LYS A 228 14.59 -33.63 -14.55
N GLN A 229 13.58 -34.19 -13.87
CA GLN A 229 13.01 -35.50 -14.21
C GLN A 229 12.33 -35.49 -15.58
N GLU A 230 11.62 -34.40 -15.91
CA GLU A 230 10.94 -34.23 -17.20
C GLU A 230 11.87 -33.70 -18.31
N ASN A 231 13.13 -33.38 -17.98
CA ASN A 231 14.11 -32.77 -18.87
C ASN A 231 13.56 -31.51 -19.57
N ARG A 232 12.91 -30.65 -18.79
CA ARG A 232 12.31 -29.37 -19.21
C ARG A 232 12.96 -28.21 -18.45
N PRO A 233 13.01 -27.00 -19.02
CA PRO A 233 13.59 -25.86 -18.32
C PRO A 233 12.68 -25.41 -17.17
N ILE A 234 13.25 -24.88 -16.09
CA ILE A 234 12.49 -24.44 -14.90
C ILE A 234 11.41 -23.40 -15.24
N LYS A 235 11.70 -22.53 -16.20
CA LYS A 235 10.78 -21.50 -16.69
C LYS A 235 9.46 -22.05 -17.24
N ASP A 236 9.37 -23.34 -17.55
CA ASP A 236 8.09 -23.95 -17.96
C ASP A 236 7.13 -24.16 -16.78
N TYR A 237 7.63 -24.09 -15.53
CA TYR A 237 6.87 -24.35 -14.30
C TYR A 237 6.73 -23.09 -13.44
N VAL A 238 7.73 -22.21 -13.46
CA VAL A 238 7.72 -20.93 -12.75
C VAL A 238 8.49 -19.89 -13.55
N GLU A 239 7.83 -18.78 -13.85
CA GLU A 239 8.35 -17.72 -14.70
C GLU A 239 8.65 -16.45 -13.92
N ILE A 240 8.09 -16.31 -12.72
CA ILE A 240 8.34 -15.17 -11.83
C ILE A 240 8.08 -15.54 -10.37
N VAL A 241 8.82 -14.91 -9.46
CA VAL A 241 8.56 -14.95 -8.02
C VAL A 241 8.11 -13.57 -7.56
N VAL A 242 7.01 -13.52 -6.83
CA VAL A 242 6.56 -12.34 -6.08
C VAL A 242 6.69 -12.68 -4.60
N SER A 243 7.45 -11.89 -3.86
CA SER A 243 7.67 -12.13 -2.43
C SER A 243 7.41 -10.88 -1.63
N ASP A 244 6.65 -11.02 -0.55
CA ASP A 244 6.74 -10.08 0.55
C ASP A 244 8.13 -10.08 1.18
N ILE A 245 8.49 -8.98 1.81
CA ILE A 245 9.78 -8.85 2.51
C ILE A 245 9.64 -9.35 3.94
N GLU A 246 8.60 -8.96 4.66
CA GLU A 246 8.45 -9.13 6.10
C GLU A 246 7.69 -10.41 6.43
N MET A 247 8.35 -11.54 6.25
CA MET A 247 7.76 -12.86 6.49
C MET A 247 8.48 -13.63 7.62
N PRO A 248 7.77 -14.49 8.37
CA PRO A 248 8.38 -15.36 9.37
C PRO A 248 9.26 -16.43 8.72
N LEU A 249 10.17 -17.01 9.50
CA LEU A 249 11.12 -18.08 9.13
C LEU A 249 12.19 -17.66 8.11
N MET A 250 11.80 -17.12 6.96
CA MET A 250 12.66 -16.63 5.91
C MET A 250 12.03 -15.41 5.24
N ASP A 251 12.72 -14.27 5.34
CA ASP A 251 12.32 -13.00 4.75
C ASP A 251 12.56 -12.95 3.23
N GLY A 252 11.91 -12.01 2.54
CA GLY A 252 11.99 -11.86 1.09
C GLY A 252 13.39 -11.53 0.55
N PHE A 253 14.23 -10.83 1.32
CA PHE A 253 15.62 -10.58 0.92
C PHE A 253 16.46 -11.85 0.99
N SER A 254 16.29 -12.61 2.06
CA SER A 254 16.94 -13.91 2.27
C SER A 254 16.54 -14.89 1.17
N LEU A 255 15.25 -14.96 0.83
CA LEU A 255 14.73 -15.77 -0.28
C LEU A 255 15.34 -15.34 -1.61
N THR A 256 15.33 -14.04 -1.90
CA THR A 256 15.89 -13.47 -3.13
C THR A 256 17.37 -13.82 -3.28
N LYS A 257 18.14 -13.63 -2.21
CA LYS A 257 19.57 -13.94 -2.21
C LYS A 257 19.82 -15.42 -2.45
N TRP A 258 19.04 -16.30 -1.82
CA TRP A 258 19.12 -17.73 -2.04
C TRP A 258 18.82 -18.13 -3.48
N ILE A 259 17.78 -17.55 -4.10
CA ILE A 259 17.45 -17.78 -5.52
C ILE A 259 18.62 -17.37 -6.42
N ARG A 260 19.23 -16.20 -6.16
CA ARG A 260 20.36 -15.69 -6.96
C ARG A 260 21.64 -16.50 -6.84
N ASP A 261 21.84 -17.18 -5.72
CA ASP A 261 23.01 -18.04 -5.50
C ASP A 261 22.84 -19.45 -6.12
N ASP A 262 21.64 -19.81 -6.56
CA ASP A 262 21.33 -21.10 -7.18
C ASP A 262 21.53 -21.08 -8.72
N GLN A 263 22.26 -22.05 -9.26
CA GLN A 263 22.65 -22.06 -10.68
C GLN A 263 21.47 -22.15 -11.67
N ASP A 264 20.38 -22.79 -11.27
CA ASP A 264 19.23 -23.02 -12.15
C ASP A 264 18.13 -21.96 -11.94
N LEU A 265 18.09 -21.30 -10.77
CA LEU A 265 17.08 -20.31 -10.42
C LEU A 265 17.54 -18.85 -10.54
N LYS A 266 18.86 -18.60 -10.59
CA LYS A 266 19.42 -17.23 -10.57
C LYS A 266 18.87 -16.29 -11.64
N ASP A 267 18.34 -16.81 -12.75
CA ASP A 267 17.81 -16.03 -13.86
C ASP A 267 16.28 -15.84 -13.78
N LEU A 268 15.62 -16.40 -12.77
CA LEU A 268 14.17 -16.24 -12.54
C LEU A 268 13.87 -14.79 -12.11
N PRO A 269 12.92 -14.07 -12.72
CA PRO A 269 12.60 -12.73 -12.28
C PRO A 269 11.95 -12.72 -10.89
N ILE A 270 12.33 -11.74 -10.07
CA ILE A 270 11.87 -11.61 -8.68
C ILE A 270 11.37 -10.19 -8.45
N ILE A 271 10.12 -10.07 -8.01
CA ILE A 271 9.51 -8.82 -7.55
C ILE A 271 9.35 -8.88 -6.04
N LEU A 272 9.86 -7.89 -5.32
CA LEU A 272 9.52 -7.70 -3.92
C LEU A 272 8.25 -6.84 -3.80
N TYR A 273 7.27 -7.30 -3.03
CA TYR A 273 5.99 -6.60 -2.81
C TYR A 273 5.75 -6.39 -1.32
N SER A 274 6.01 -5.19 -0.79
CA SER A 274 6.08 -4.96 0.67
C SER A 274 5.39 -3.68 1.12
N SER A 275 4.90 -3.64 2.37
CA SER A 275 4.24 -2.47 2.97
C SER A 275 5.14 -1.25 3.13
N ILE A 276 6.45 -1.47 3.18
CA ILE A 276 7.42 -0.42 3.45
C ILE A 276 8.53 -0.50 2.40
N ILE A 277 8.55 0.46 1.47
CA ILE A 277 9.69 0.68 0.58
C ILE A 277 10.37 1.99 0.97
N THR A 278 11.42 1.89 1.79
CA THR A 278 12.36 3.00 1.97
C THR A 278 13.44 2.94 0.89
N LYS A 279 14.19 4.04 0.69
CA LYS A 279 15.37 4.02 -0.19
C LYS A 279 16.39 2.97 0.27
N GLU A 280 16.54 2.76 1.57
CA GLU A 280 17.45 1.77 2.14
C GLU A 280 17.01 0.34 1.85
N LEU A 281 15.71 0.05 2.01
CA LEU A 281 15.13 -1.24 1.64
C LEU A 281 15.21 -1.46 0.14
N ARG A 282 15.03 -0.40 -0.66
CA ARG A 282 15.21 -0.45 -2.11
C ARG A 282 16.65 -0.80 -2.48
N HIS A 283 17.62 -0.09 -1.93
CA HIS A 283 19.03 -0.42 -2.11
C HIS A 283 19.37 -1.84 -1.65
N LYS A 284 18.75 -2.32 -0.55
CA LYS A 284 18.94 -3.68 -0.08
C LYS A 284 18.36 -4.70 -1.07
N GLY A 285 17.16 -4.49 -1.59
CA GLY A 285 16.55 -5.33 -2.63
C GLY A 285 17.42 -5.40 -3.88
N ASP A 286 17.94 -4.26 -4.34
CA ASP A 286 18.86 -4.21 -5.48
C ASP A 286 20.15 -5.00 -5.18
N SER A 287 20.68 -4.88 -3.95
CA SER A 287 21.93 -5.55 -3.55
C SER A 287 21.81 -7.07 -3.46
N VAL A 288 20.62 -7.59 -3.12
CA VAL A 288 20.35 -9.04 -3.13
C VAL A 288 19.91 -9.54 -4.50
N GLY A 289 19.68 -8.63 -5.46
CA GLY A 289 19.37 -8.94 -6.85
C GLY A 289 17.88 -9.05 -7.17
N ALA A 290 16.99 -8.40 -6.41
CA ALA A 290 15.59 -8.25 -6.85
C ALA A 290 15.53 -7.45 -8.16
N ASP A 291 14.61 -7.82 -9.05
CA ASP A 291 14.50 -7.17 -10.37
C ASP A 291 13.56 -5.97 -10.34
N GLU A 292 12.61 -6.00 -9.41
CA GLU A 292 11.70 -4.89 -9.16
C GLU A 292 11.20 -4.92 -7.71
N GLN A 293 10.76 -3.76 -7.25
CA GLN A 293 10.16 -3.59 -5.92
C GLN A 293 8.91 -2.72 -6.04
N ILE A 294 7.81 -3.20 -5.47
CA ILE A 294 6.48 -2.58 -5.53
C ILE A 294 5.98 -2.39 -4.10
N SER A 295 5.55 -1.19 -3.76
CA SER A 295 5.00 -0.90 -2.44
C SER A 295 3.60 -1.49 -2.34
N LYS A 296 3.19 -1.99 -1.18
CA LYS A 296 1.75 -2.10 -0.90
C LYS A 296 1.24 -0.67 -0.69
N PRO A 297 0.13 -0.26 -1.33
CA PRO A 297 -0.87 -1.07 -2.05
C PRO A 297 -0.83 -0.92 -3.59
N ASP A 298 0.34 -0.66 -4.20
CA ASP A 298 0.54 -0.54 -5.65
C ASP A 298 0.41 -1.88 -6.42
N LEU A 299 -0.45 -2.79 -5.95
CA LEU A 299 -0.75 -4.08 -6.54
C LEU A 299 -1.11 -3.98 -8.03
N HIS A 300 -1.80 -2.91 -8.42
CA HIS A 300 -2.21 -2.67 -9.80
C HIS A 300 -1.02 -2.63 -10.78
N LEU A 301 0.20 -2.25 -10.33
CA LEU A 301 1.41 -2.23 -11.15
C LEU A 301 2.05 -3.61 -11.35
N LEU A 302 1.69 -4.58 -10.52
CA LEU A 302 2.34 -5.88 -10.49
C LEU A 302 2.20 -6.67 -11.79
N PRO A 303 1.00 -6.81 -12.40
CA PRO A 303 0.85 -7.51 -13.68
C PRO A 303 1.73 -6.94 -14.80
N GLU A 304 1.69 -5.62 -15.03
CA GLU A 304 2.49 -4.97 -16.07
C GLU A 304 4.00 -5.18 -15.86
N LYS A 305 4.49 -5.00 -14.63
CA LYS A 305 5.90 -5.21 -14.29
C LYS A 305 6.31 -6.68 -14.44
N ALA A 306 5.48 -7.60 -14.00
CA ALA A 306 5.72 -9.04 -14.13
C ALA A 306 5.82 -9.46 -15.60
N ILE A 307 4.86 -9.06 -16.44
CA ILE A 307 4.84 -9.38 -17.87
C ILE A 307 6.11 -8.84 -18.56
N LYS A 308 6.47 -7.57 -18.31
CA LYS A 308 7.68 -6.97 -18.89
C LYS A 308 8.94 -7.73 -18.50
N LEU A 309 9.08 -8.12 -17.24
CA LEU A 309 10.23 -8.87 -16.76
C LEU A 309 10.32 -10.25 -17.42
N ILE A 310 9.22 -10.99 -17.48
CA ILE A 310 9.14 -12.31 -18.13
C ILE A 310 9.51 -12.20 -19.61
N GLU A 311 8.88 -11.27 -20.33
CA GLU A 311 9.10 -11.10 -21.78
C GLU A 311 10.53 -10.66 -22.11
N SER A 312 11.13 -9.80 -21.28
CA SER A 312 12.53 -9.37 -21.46
C SER A 312 13.55 -10.52 -21.35
N ARG A 313 13.17 -11.64 -20.74
CA ARG A 313 14.01 -12.82 -20.52
C ARG A 313 13.69 -13.99 -21.45
N LYS A 314 12.71 -13.83 -22.35
CA LYS A 314 12.47 -14.84 -23.39
C LYS A 314 13.61 -14.79 -24.41
N PRO A 315 14.15 -15.95 -24.82
CA PRO A 315 15.10 -15.98 -25.93
C PRO A 315 14.41 -15.45 -27.21
N HIS A 316 15.07 -14.52 -27.90
CA HIS A 316 14.68 -14.07 -29.24
C HIS A 316 14.83 -15.19 -30.28
#